data_AF-A7GZ48-F1
#
_entry.id   AF-A7GZ48-F1
#
_cell.length_a   1.000
_cell.length_b   1.000
_cell.length_c   1.000
_cell.angle_alpha   90.00
_cell.angle_beta   90.00
_cell.angle_gamma   90.00
#
_symmetry.space_group_name_H-M   'P 1'
#
loop_
_entity.id
_entity.type
_entity.pdbx_description
1 polymer ?
#
loop_
_entity_poly.entity_id
_entity_poly.type
_entity_poly.pdbx_seq_one_letter_code
_entity_poly.pdbx_strand_id
1 'polypeptide(L)'
;MARYELGAVYKIEGGNKTYYARLVGKDCYGIYAPFEGNPNEQVLEKTPYRLYIVCNSFPMKRGIWEKVLPSPAPKDTKRWQAPKRANYANFNPALFLRQHRIFRQDGNIYECGKEHFIALVKAGMIEHIFNRHEHIPNFLGCYYDGYPESYILEEAWLKSGTVEAQREKVAALKEMGFAVDGLADG
;
A
#
# COMPACT_ATOMS: atom_id res chain seq x y z
N MET A 1 8.67 26.20 -6.67
CA MET A 1 8.15 24.83 -6.54
C MET A 1 7.45 24.72 -5.20
N ALA A 2 6.17 24.29 -5.17
CA ALA A 2 5.50 24.02 -3.90
C ALA A 2 6.35 23.01 -3.11
N ARG A 3 6.79 23.38 -1.90
CA ARG A 3 7.56 22.48 -1.04
C ARG A 3 6.74 21.20 -0.87
N TYR A 4 7.34 20.05 -1.12
CA TYR A 4 6.78 18.78 -0.68
C TYR A 4 6.63 18.87 0.83
N GLU A 5 5.39 18.97 1.30
CA GLU A 5 5.06 19.07 2.72
C GLU A 5 5.15 17.68 3.35
N LEU A 6 6.36 17.14 3.41
CA LEU A 6 6.62 15.83 4.01
C LEU A 6 6.01 15.77 5.41
N GLY A 7 5.20 14.76 5.67
CA GLY A 7 4.49 14.60 6.94
C GLY A 7 3.12 15.29 6.99
N ALA A 8 2.71 16.06 5.98
CA ALA A 8 1.34 16.56 5.87
C ALA A 8 0.35 15.41 5.74
N VAL A 9 -0.85 15.64 6.28
CA VAL A 9 -1.94 14.68 6.32
C VAL A 9 -3.10 15.16 5.46
N TYR A 10 -3.62 14.23 4.68
CA TYR A 10 -4.61 14.47 3.67
C TYR A 10 -5.79 13.53 3.84
N LYS A 11 -6.98 14.02 3.54
CA LYS A 11 -8.24 13.27 3.55
C LYS A 11 -8.55 12.78 2.15
N ILE A 12 -8.96 11.51 2.06
CA ILE A 12 -9.38 10.85 0.83
C ILE A 12 -10.79 10.35 1.05
N GLU A 13 -11.74 10.80 0.23
CA GLU A 13 -13.09 10.26 0.24
C GLU A 13 -13.16 9.01 -0.65
N GLY A 14 -13.71 7.92 -0.12
CA GLY A 14 -14.00 6.71 -0.89
C GLY A 14 -15.39 6.19 -0.65
N GLY A 15 -16.33 6.78 -1.38
CA GLY A 15 -17.75 6.47 -1.30
C GLY A 15 -18.27 6.74 0.11
N ASN A 16 -18.58 5.66 0.84
CA ASN A 16 -19.17 5.73 2.18
C ASN A 16 -18.14 5.82 3.31
N LYS A 17 -16.84 5.88 2.98
CA LYS A 17 -15.75 5.92 3.97
C LYS A 17 -14.79 7.06 3.66
N THR A 18 -14.22 7.59 4.72
CA THR A 18 -13.12 8.56 4.68
C THR A 18 -11.83 7.87 5.11
N TYR A 19 -10.75 8.13 4.37
CA TYR A 19 -9.40 7.65 4.68
C TYR A 19 -8.48 8.83 4.93
N TYR A 20 -7.44 8.62 5.73
CA TYR A 20 -6.41 9.62 6.00
C TYR A 20 -5.05 9.11 5.56
N ALA A 21 -4.30 9.97 4.88
CA ALA A 21 -3.05 9.64 4.24
C ALA A 21 -1.96 10.63 4.67
N ARG A 22 -0.85 10.16 5.22
CA ARG A 22 0.32 11.00 5.48
C ARG A 22 1.33 10.86 4.34
N LEU A 23 1.85 11.96 3.83
CA LEU A 23 2.98 11.94 2.90
C LEU A 23 4.25 11.49 3.65
N VAL A 24 4.84 10.38 3.24
CA VAL A 24 5.95 9.69 3.92
C VAL A 24 7.24 9.59 3.09
N GLY A 25 7.28 10.27 1.94
CA GLY A 25 8.46 10.41 1.07
C GLY A 25 8.10 10.29 -0.41
N LYS A 26 8.78 11.00 -1.32
CA LYS A 26 8.63 10.94 -2.80
C LYS A 26 7.26 10.42 -3.32
N ASP A 27 6.19 11.18 -3.07
CA ASP A 27 4.81 10.83 -3.51
C ASP A 27 4.22 9.53 -2.95
N CYS A 28 4.89 8.89 -1.99
CA CYS A 28 4.41 7.77 -1.19
C CYS A 28 3.63 8.29 0.02
N TYR A 29 2.46 7.71 0.23
CA TYR A 29 1.53 8.04 1.28
C TYR A 29 1.25 6.80 2.11
N GLY A 30 1.42 6.92 3.43
CA GLY A 30 0.96 5.93 4.39
C GLY A 30 -0.50 6.19 4.69
N ILE A 31 -1.38 5.22 4.39
CA ILE A 31 -2.79 5.28 4.73
C ILE A 31 -2.95 4.78 6.15
N TYR A 32 -3.52 5.59 7.03
CA TYR A 32 -3.74 5.24 8.43
C TYR A 32 -4.69 4.05 8.58
N ALA A 33 -4.46 3.22 9.60
CA ALA A 33 -5.46 2.29 10.10
C ALA A 33 -6.67 3.06 10.70
N PRO A 34 -7.84 2.40 10.89
CA PRO A 34 -8.99 3.05 11.51
C PRO A 34 -8.65 3.61 12.89
N PHE A 35 -9.22 4.77 13.21
CA PHE A 35 -9.08 5.42 14.51
C PHE A 35 -10.37 6.18 14.85
N GLU A 36 -10.59 6.46 16.13
CA GLU A 36 -11.75 7.21 16.61
C GLU A 36 -11.44 8.71 16.75
N GLY A 37 -12.44 9.55 16.50
CA GLY A 37 -12.35 10.99 16.65
C GLY A 37 -11.72 11.72 15.44
N ASN A 38 -11.43 13.01 15.65
CA ASN A 38 -10.90 13.87 14.59
C ASN A 38 -9.38 13.69 14.44
N PRO A 39 -8.85 13.70 13.19
CA PRO A 39 -7.42 13.60 12.93
C PRO A 39 -6.68 14.78 13.58
N ASN A 40 -5.74 14.45 14.46
CA ASN A 40 -4.78 15.38 15.05
C ASN A 40 -3.46 14.63 15.31
N GLU A 41 -2.37 15.36 15.55
CA GLU A 41 -1.05 14.73 15.72
C GLU A 41 -1.02 13.70 16.85
N GLN A 42 -1.65 13.95 18.01
CA GLN A 42 -1.62 13.01 19.14
C GLN A 42 -2.26 11.66 18.81
N VAL A 43 -3.35 11.67 18.05
CA VAL A 43 -4.03 10.45 17.57
C VAL A 43 -3.16 9.77 16.52
N LEU A 44 -2.79 10.52 15.48
CA LEU A 44 -2.12 9.98 14.30
C LEU A 44 -0.68 9.50 14.55
N GLU A 45 -0.02 9.99 15.60
CA GLU A 45 1.28 9.48 16.03
C GLU A 45 1.21 8.07 16.63
N LYS A 46 0.04 7.70 17.18
CA LYS A 46 -0.21 6.38 17.77
C LYS A 46 -0.92 5.44 16.80
N THR A 47 -1.49 5.96 15.73
CA THR A 47 -2.15 5.18 14.69
C THR A 47 -1.13 4.65 13.68
N PRO A 48 -0.99 3.33 13.50
CA PRO A 48 -0.12 2.78 12.47
C PRO A 48 -0.67 3.02 11.06
N TYR A 49 0.18 2.92 10.05
CA TYR A 49 -0.28 2.82 8.67
C TYR A 49 -0.77 1.41 8.37
N ARG A 50 -1.91 1.32 7.69
CA ARG A 50 -2.49 0.07 7.19
C ARG A 50 -1.81 -0.38 5.89
N LEU A 51 -1.57 0.55 4.97
CA LEU A 51 -0.98 0.29 3.65
C LEU A 51 -0.31 1.54 3.08
N TYR A 52 0.46 1.38 1.99
CA TYR A 52 1.20 2.47 1.35
C TYR A 52 0.82 2.59 -0.12
N ILE A 53 0.63 3.83 -0.58
CA ILE A 53 0.32 4.11 -1.97
C ILE A 53 1.21 5.21 -2.53
N VAL A 54 1.52 5.13 -3.81
CA VAL A 54 2.14 6.22 -4.59
C VAL A 54 1.14 6.70 -5.62
N CYS A 55 1.03 8.02 -5.83
CA CYS A 55 0.13 8.57 -6.84
C CYS A 55 0.80 9.57 -7.77
N ASN A 56 1.03 9.18 -9.02
CA ASN A 56 1.71 10.01 -10.03
C ASN A 56 0.84 11.14 -10.58
N SER A 57 -0.47 11.15 -10.30
CA SER A 57 -1.36 12.23 -10.74
C SER A 57 -1.38 13.43 -9.79
N PHE A 58 -0.62 13.38 -8.68
CA PHE A 58 -0.49 14.44 -7.69
C PHE A 58 -1.84 15.03 -7.21
N PRO A 59 -2.76 14.21 -6.66
CA PRO A 59 -4.10 14.65 -6.25
C PRO A 59 -4.05 15.83 -5.29
N MET A 60 -3.01 15.93 -4.46
CA MET A 60 -2.82 17.07 -3.57
C MET A 60 -2.64 18.40 -4.26
N LYS A 61 -1.80 18.42 -5.31
CA LYS A 61 -1.53 19.64 -6.07
C LYS A 61 -2.75 20.10 -6.85
N ARG A 62 -3.69 19.18 -7.10
CA ARG A 62 -4.96 19.41 -7.79
C ARG A 62 -6.12 19.75 -6.84
N GLY A 63 -5.89 19.77 -5.53
CA GLY A 63 -6.94 20.05 -4.53
C GLY A 63 -8.00 18.95 -4.41
N ILE A 64 -7.70 17.72 -4.88
CA ILE A 64 -8.67 16.62 -4.90
C ILE A 64 -8.73 15.93 -3.53
N TRP A 65 -7.58 15.77 -2.90
CA TRP A 65 -7.50 15.36 -1.50
C TRP A 65 -7.46 16.62 -0.65
N GLU A 66 -8.23 16.64 0.44
CA GLU A 66 -8.29 17.79 1.33
C GLU A 66 -7.10 17.75 2.30
N LYS A 67 -6.44 18.89 2.52
CA LYS A 67 -5.37 18.99 3.52
C LYS A 67 -5.96 19.18 4.90
N VAL A 68 -5.65 18.25 5.81
CA VAL A 68 -6.16 18.23 7.17
C VAL A 68 -5.14 18.76 8.16
N LEU A 69 -3.89 18.29 8.04
CA LEU A 69 -2.78 18.77 8.87
C LEU A 69 -1.62 19.20 7.96
N PRO A 70 -0.99 20.36 8.24
CA PRO A 70 0.18 20.79 7.50
C PRO A 70 1.39 19.89 7.81
N SER A 71 2.46 20.05 7.03
CA SER A 71 3.76 19.45 7.37
C SER A 71 4.16 19.87 8.79
N PRO A 72 4.55 18.92 9.65
CA PRO A 72 5.26 19.25 10.87
C PRO A 72 6.59 19.94 10.51
N ALA A 73 7.15 20.69 11.46
CA ALA A 73 8.25 21.62 11.22
C ALA A 73 9.41 20.99 10.39
N PRO A 74 10.10 21.75 9.52
CA PRO A 74 11.03 21.23 8.49
C PRO A 74 12.22 20.38 8.99
N LYS A 75 12.46 20.32 10.30
CA LYS A 75 13.62 19.64 10.90
C LYS A 75 13.38 18.16 11.19
N ASP A 76 12.12 17.69 11.15
CA ASP A 76 11.77 16.32 11.55
C ASP A 76 11.42 15.42 10.36
N THR A 77 12.26 15.46 9.32
CA THR A 77 12.01 14.70 8.08
C THR A 77 12.27 13.20 8.24
N LYS A 78 13.02 12.78 9.25
CA LYS A 78 13.32 11.36 9.51
C LYS A 78 12.13 10.62 10.09
N ARG A 79 11.32 11.30 10.93
CA ARG A 79 10.14 10.73 11.57
C ARG A 79 9.12 10.18 10.58
N TRP A 80 8.99 10.82 9.43
CA TRP A 80 7.96 10.50 8.44
C TRP A 80 8.46 9.62 7.31
N GLN A 81 9.67 9.06 7.41
CA GLN A 81 10.19 8.20 6.35
C GLN A 81 9.46 6.86 6.32
N ALA A 82 8.96 6.51 5.14
CA ALA A 82 8.32 5.22 4.94
C ALA A 82 9.30 4.05 5.18
N PRO A 83 8.87 2.98 5.89
CA PRO A 83 9.70 1.79 6.16
C PRO A 83 9.99 1.01 4.87
N LYS A 84 10.82 -0.03 4.89
CA LYS A 84 10.98 -0.89 3.69
C LYS A 84 9.63 -1.50 3.28
N ARG A 85 9.34 -1.54 1.98
CA ARG A 85 8.08 -2.07 1.43
C ARG A 85 8.36 -3.03 0.29
N ALA A 86 7.65 -4.14 0.19
CA ALA A 86 7.70 -5.08 -0.92
C ALA A 86 7.17 -4.42 -2.21
N ASN A 87 7.90 -4.63 -3.30
CA ASN A 87 7.37 -4.45 -4.64
C ASN A 87 6.58 -5.72 -4.99
N TYR A 88 5.28 -5.68 -4.75
CA TYR A 88 4.39 -6.83 -4.94
C TYR A 88 3.07 -6.38 -5.56
N ALA A 89 2.54 -7.18 -6.48
CA ALA A 89 1.16 -7.06 -6.92
C ALA A 89 0.50 -8.44 -7.10
N ASN A 90 -0.77 -8.52 -6.75
CA ASN A 90 -1.56 -9.76 -6.70
C ASN A 90 -1.85 -10.38 -8.08
N PHE A 91 -1.72 -9.63 -9.17
CA PHE A 91 -1.96 -10.16 -10.51
C PHE A 91 -0.87 -11.15 -10.99
N ASN A 92 0.34 -11.11 -10.39
CA ASN A 92 1.44 -12.01 -10.74
C ASN A 92 2.38 -12.31 -9.54
N PRO A 93 1.88 -12.96 -8.47
CA PRO A 93 2.66 -13.30 -7.28
C PRO A 93 3.95 -14.06 -7.57
N ALA A 94 3.96 -14.96 -8.56
CA ALA A 94 5.13 -15.75 -8.93
C ALA A 94 6.29 -14.88 -9.45
N LEU A 95 5.99 -13.91 -10.30
CA LEU A 95 6.98 -12.94 -10.78
C LEU A 95 7.59 -12.16 -9.62
N PHE A 96 6.75 -11.60 -8.73
CA PHE A 96 7.24 -10.78 -7.63
C PHE A 96 8.02 -11.59 -6.60
N LEU A 97 7.61 -12.82 -6.32
CA LEU A 97 8.35 -13.74 -5.46
C LEU A 97 9.72 -14.09 -6.03
N ARG A 98 9.81 -14.34 -7.35
CA ARG A 98 11.09 -14.58 -8.04
C ARG A 98 12.00 -13.36 -8.05
N GLN A 99 11.45 -12.16 -8.12
CA GLN A 99 12.23 -10.92 -8.12
C GLN A 99 12.67 -10.50 -6.72
N HIS A 100 11.85 -10.75 -5.70
CA HIS A 100 12.08 -10.41 -4.29
C HIS A 100 12.67 -9.00 -4.11
N ARG A 101 11.97 -8.00 -4.68
CA ARG A 101 12.38 -6.60 -4.70
C ARG A 101 11.61 -5.76 -3.69
N ILE A 102 12.26 -4.74 -3.15
CA ILE A 102 11.70 -3.82 -2.17
C ILE A 102 11.95 -2.36 -2.53
N PHE A 103 11.04 -1.49 -2.14
CA PHE A 103 11.25 -0.05 -2.06
C PHE A 103 11.96 0.29 -0.75
N ARG A 104 12.98 1.15 -0.85
CA ARG A 104 13.66 1.74 0.31
C ARG A 104 13.16 3.18 0.55
N GLN A 105 13.72 3.83 1.56
CA GLN A 105 13.35 5.20 1.97
C GLN A 105 13.56 6.24 0.87
N ASP A 106 14.49 5.98 -0.05
CA ASP A 106 14.76 6.83 -1.20
C ASP A 106 13.77 6.61 -2.36
N GLY A 107 12.77 5.74 -2.21
CA GLY A 107 11.77 5.42 -3.23
C GLY A 107 12.31 4.58 -4.40
N ASN A 108 13.56 4.12 -4.34
CA ASN A 108 14.12 3.26 -5.38
C ASN A 108 13.92 1.77 -5.05
N ILE A 109 13.97 0.94 -6.09
CA ILE A 109 13.78 -0.51 -6.00
C ILE A 109 15.13 -1.21 -5.86
N TYR A 110 15.21 -2.14 -4.90
CA TYR A 110 16.40 -2.93 -4.63
C TYR A 110 16.03 -4.39 -4.46
N GLU A 111 16.95 -5.29 -4.79
CA GLU A 111 16.83 -6.70 -4.42
C GLU A 111 17.02 -6.88 -2.91
N CYS A 112 16.33 -7.86 -2.35
CA CYS A 112 16.51 -8.32 -0.98
C CYS A 112 16.47 -9.85 -0.91
N GLY A 113 16.67 -10.41 0.28
CA GLY A 113 16.50 -11.84 0.51
C GLY A 113 15.03 -12.26 0.42
N LYS A 114 14.79 -13.46 -0.11
CA LYS A 114 13.44 -14.02 -0.30
C LYS A 114 12.63 -14.06 1.01
N GLU A 115 13.19 -14.53 2.12
CA GLU A 115 12.42 -14.57 3.39
C GLU A 115 12.03 -13.18 3.87
N HIS A 116 12.91 -12.19 3.67
CA HIS A 116 12.63 -10.80 4.01
C HIS A 116 11.50 -10.21 3.14
N PHE A 117 11.52 -10.50 1.84
CA PHE A 117 10.44 -10.11 0.93
C PHE A 117 9.10 -10.70 1.38
N ILE A 118 9.06 -12.01 1.65
CA ILE A 118 7.85 -12.71 2.10
C ILE A 118 7.32 -12.10 3.40
N ALA A 119 8.20 -11.84 4.38
CA ALA A 119 7.82 -11.23 5.65
C ALA A 119 7.15 -9.85 5.45
N LEU A 120 7.67 -9.03 4.53
CA LEU A 120 7.07 -7.73 4.20
C LEU A 120 5.69 -7.88 3.53
N VAL A 121 5.55 -8.81 2.58
CA VAL A 121 4.26 -9.09 1.91
C VAL A 121 3.21 -9.53 2.92
N LYS A 122 3.54 -10.48 3.80
CA LYS A 122 2.64 -10.96 4.87
C LYS A 122 2.25 -9.86 5.86
N ALA A 123 3.17 -8.95 6.16
CA ALA A 123 2.92 -7.80 7.03
C ALA A 123 2.13 -6.67 6.36
N GLY A 124 1.78 -6.79 5.07
CA GLY A 124 1.11 -5.73 4.32
C GLY A 124 1.99 -4.51 4.05
N MET A 125 3.32 -4.65 4.21
CA MET A 125 4.28 -3.61 3.86
C MET A 125 4.48 -3.61 2.35
N ILE A 126 3.45 -3.29 1.57
CA ILE A 126 3.45 -3.30 0.11
C ILE A 126 3.20 -1.87 -0.38
N GLU A 127 3.93 -1.46 -1.42
CA GLU A 127 3.71 -0.17 -2.07
C GLU A 127 2.87 -0.33 -3.32
N HIS A 128 1.70 0.30 -3.35
CA HIS A 128 0.80 0.30 -4.51
C HIS A 128 0.98 1.56 -5.33
N ILE A 129 1.38 1.42 -6.60
CA ILE A 129 1.63 2.56 -7.48
C ILE A 129 0.41 2.82 -8.36
N PHE A 130 -0.17 4.02 -8.22
CA PHE A 130 -1.29 4.48 -9.02
C PHE A 130 -0.88 5.61 -9.95
N ASN A 131 -1.10 5.42 -11.25
CA ASN A 131 -0.93 6.50 -12.22
C ASN A 131 -2.03 7.58 -12.12
N ARG A 132 -3.19 7.20 -11.59
CA ARG A 132 -4.42 8.00 -11.56
C ARG A 132 -5.06 7.90 -10.17
N HIS A 133 -5.40 9.03 -9.58
CA HIS A 133 -5.95 9.09 -8.22
C HIS A 133 -7.38 8.57 -8.16
N GLU A 134 -8.09 8.58 -9.29
CA GLU A 134 -9.47 8.14 -9.45
C GLU A 134 -9.64 6.65 -9.06
N HIS A 135 -8.59 5.85 -9.18
CA HIS A 135 -8.61 4.42 -8.82
C HIS A 135 -8.42 4.16 -7.32
N ILE A 136 -7.85 5.12 -6.59
CA ILE A 136 -7.46 4.95 -5.18
C ILE A 136 -8.71 4.75 -4.30
N PRO A 137 -9.77 5.56 -4.39
CA PRO A 137 -11.00 5.34 -3.62
C PRO A 137 -11.58 3.93 -3.76
N ASN A 138 -11.67 3.43 -4.99
CA ASN A 138 -12.20 2.08 -5.25
C ASN A 138 -11.28 1.00 -4.66
N PHE A 139 -9.97 1.12 -4.88
CA PHE A 139 -8.99 0.20 -4.29
C PHE A 139 -9.10 0.13 -2.77
N LEU A 140 -9.17 1.29 -2.10
CA LEU A 140 -9.35 1.36 -0.65
C LEU A 140 -10.68 0.73 -0.23
N GLY A 141 -11.77 1.03 -0.94
CA GLY A 141 -13.09 0.44 -0.68
C GLY A 141 -13.10 -1.09 -0.78
N CYS A 142 -12.37 -1.67 -1.73
CA CYS A 142 -12.30 -3.13 -1.91
C CYS A 142 -11.44 -3.82 -0.85
N TYR A 143 -10.30 -3.24 -0.49
CA TYR A 143 -9.24 -3.99 0.19
C TYR A 143 -8.94 -3.52 1.61
N TYR A 144 -9.21 -2.27 1.96
CA TYR A 144 -8.66 -1.65 3.16
C TYR A 144 -8.95 -2.38 4.49
N ASP A 145 -10.20 -2.83 4.71
CA ASP A 145 -10.61 -3.44 5.98
C ASP A 145 -9.92 -4.79 6.26
N GLY A 146 -9.78 -5.63 5.23
CA GLY A 146 -9.17 -6.97 5.30
C GLY A 146 -7.70 -7.01 4.88
N TYR A 147 -7.06 -5.84 4.74
CA TYR A 147 -5.71 -5.75 4.20
C TYR A 147 -4.67 -6.37 5.16
N PRO A 148 -3.67 -7.14 4.68
CA PRO A 148 -3.31 -7.36 3.26
C PRO A 148 -3.99 -8.55 2.59
N GLU A 149 -4.62 -9.45 3.34
CA GLU A 149 -5.17 -10.71 2.83
C GLU A 149 -6.26 -10.47 1.78
N SER A 150 -7.14 -9.49 2.00
CA SER A 150 -8.19 -9.08 1.04
C SER A 150 -7.64 -8.75 -0.35
N TYR A 151 -6.41 -8.25 -0.43
CA TYR A 151 -5.74 -7.91 -1.69
C TYR A 151 -4.97 -9.10 -2.25
N ILE A 152 -4.19 -9.79 -1.40
CA ILE A 152 -3.31 -10.88 -1.80
C ILE A 152 -4.11 -12.10 -2.26
N LEU A 153 -5.23 -12.39 -1.57
CA LEU A 153 -6.08 -13.56 -1.79
C LEU A 153 -7.37 -13.21 -2.53
N GLU A 154 -7.38 -12.10 -3.28
CA GLU A 154 -8.56 -11.68 -4.04
C GLU A 154 -8.93 -12.74 -5.10
N GLU A 155 -10.12 -13.30 -4.98
CA GLU A 155 -10.54 -14.50 -5.70
C GLU A 155 -10.63 -14.28 -7.21
N ALA A 156 -11.13 -13.12 -7.67
CA ALA A 156 -11.25 -12.84 -9.09
C ALA A 156 -9.89 -12.80 -9.79
N TRP A 157 -8.87 -12.23 -9.14
CA TRP A 157 -7.49 -12.23 -9.62
C TRP A 157 -6.86 -13.61 -9.60
N LEU A 158 -7.13 -14.41 -8.57
CA LEU A 158 -6.63 -15.79 -8.50
C LEU A 158 -7.24 -16.69 -9.57
N LYS A 159 -8.51 -16.50 -9.91
CA LYS A 159 -9.22 -17.23 -10.98
C LYS A 159 -9.04 -16.65 -12.38
N SER A 160 -8.32 -15.53 -12.53
CA SER A 160 -8.06 -14.92 -13.83
C SER A 160 -6.92 -15.60 -14.60
N GLY A 161 -7.01 -15.61 -15.94
CA GLY A 161 -5.99 -16.18 -16.83
C GLY A 161 -6.17 -17.68 -17.11
N THR A 162 -5.17 -18.30 -17.73
CA THR A 162 -5.20 -19.74 -18.05
C THR A 162 -5.07 -20.60 -16.78
N VAL A 163 -5.44 -21.87 -16.85
CA VAL A 163 -5.31 -22.83 -15.74
C VAL A 163 -3.87 -22.92 -15.25
N GLU A 164 -2.89 -22.88 -16.15
CA GLU A 164 -1.47 -22.88 -15.81
C GLU A 164 -1.09 -21.63 -15.01
N ALA A 165 -1.54 -20.46 -15.44
CA ALA A 165 -1.30 -19.20 -14.74
C ALA A 165 -1.97 -19.20 -13.35
N GLN A 166 -3.17 -19.76 -13.22
CA GLN A 166 -3.85 -19.90 -11.93
C GLN A 166 -3.06 -20.84 -10.99
N ARG A 167 -2.58 -21.98 -11.49
CA ARG A 167 -1.74 -22.92 -10.72
C ARG A 167 -0.42 -22.27 -10.28
N GLU A 168 0.22 -21.49 -11.15
CA GLU A 168 1.44 -20.75 -10.81
C GLU A 168 1.19 -19.71 -9.70
N LYS A 169 0.06 -18.99 -9.76
CA LYS A 169 -0.34 -18.05 -8.70
C LYS A 169 -0.52 -18.75 -7.36
N VAL A 170 -1.28 -19.86 -7.34
CA VAL A 170 -1.55 -20.64 -6.13
C VAL A 170 -0.26 -21.22 -5.55
N ALA A 171 0.63 -21.75 -6.39
CA ALA A 171 1.92 -22.29 -5.95
C ALA A 171 2.78 -21.20 -5.28
N ALA A 172 2.88 -20.02 -5.90
CA ALA A 172 3.62 -18.90 -5.32
C ALA A 172 3.03 -18.42 -3.98
N LEU A 173 1.70 -18.36 -3.86
CA LEU A 173 1.04 -18.01 -2.59
C LEU A 173 1.29 -19.04 -1.50
N LYS A 174 1.22 -20.35 -1.81
CA LYS A 174 1.57 -21.43 -0.88
C LYS A 174 3.03 -21.35 -0.45
N GLU A 175 3.94 -21.04 -1.38
CA GLU A 175 5.36 -20.85 -1.09
C GLU A 175 5.62 -19.63 -0.17
N MET A 176 4.83 -18.57 -0.30
CA MET A 176 4.84 -17.44 0.63
C MET A 176 4.15 -17.76 1.98
N GLY A 177 3.54 -18.94 2.11
CA GLY A 177 2.90 -19.40 3.33
C GLY A 177 1.51 -18.80 3.57
N PHE A 178 0.76 -18.53 2.49
CA PHE A 178 -0.67 -18.22 2.56
C PHE A 178 -1.51 -19.50 2.39
N ALA A 179 -2.63 -19.57 3.11
CA ALA A 179 -3.65 -20.59 2.87
C ALA A 179 -4.48 -20.20 1.64
N VAL A 180 -4.61 -21.13 0.69
CA VAL A 180 -5.29 -20.89 -0.59
C VAL A 180 -6.23 -22.07 -0.81
N ASP A 181 -7.30 -22.10 -0.02
CA ASP A 181 -8.28 -23.19 -0.02
C ASP A 181 -9.33 -22.96 -1.14
N GLY A 182 -9.80 -24.03 -1.78
CA GLY A 182 -10.89 -23.96 -2.76
C GLY A 182 -10.53 -23.43 -4.16
N LEU A 183 -9.25 -23.18 -4.45
CA LEU A 183 -8.76 -22.70 -5.76
C LEU A 183 -7.93 -23.74 -6.53
N ALA A 184 -7.59 -24.86 -5.90
CA ALA A 184 -6.92 -25.99 -6.52
C ALA A 184 -7.90 -27.14 -6.57
N ASP A 185 -8.72 -27.24 -7.63
CA ASP A 185 -9.40 -28.45 -8.10
C ASP A 185 -10.05 -28.17 -9.47
N GLY A 186 -9.23 -27.70 -10.42
CA GLY A 186 -9.57 -27.52 -11.82
C GLY A 186 -8.54 -28.19 -12.73
#